data_AF-A0A8C6FPW1-F1
#
_entry.id   AF-A0A8C6FPW1-F1
#
_cell.length_a   1.000
_cell.length_b   1.000
_cell.length_c   1.000
_cell.angle_alpha   90.00
_cell.angle_beta   90.00
_cell.angle_gamma   90.00
#
_symmetry.space_group_name_H-M   'P 1'
#
loop_
_entity.id
_entity.type
_entity.pdbx_description
1 polymer ?
#
loop_
_entity_poly.entity_id
_entity_poly.type
_entity_poly.pdbx_seq_one_letter_code
_entity_poly.pdbx_strand_id
1 'polypeptide(L)'
;MLETLRERLLSVQQDFTSGLKTLSDKSREAKVKNKPRTVPCLPKYSAGLELLSRYEDTWAALHRRAKECASAGERVDSEVVMLSAHWEKKQASLRDLQQQLQQLPGLIADLESLTASLTHLEASFEEVENHLLNLEDLCGQCELERYKHMQSQQLENYKKNKRKELETFKAELDAEHSQKVLEMEQTQQLKLKERQKFFEEAFQQDMEQYLSTGYLQIADRREPMGSMSSMEVNVDMLEQMDLMDISDQEALDVFLNSGGEENTLLSPISGPEASPGQDAVSLQVPTPCQSPATPPSSSSPGTDPASRDPSEGGESPVVQSDEEGVEVDTALATLHTDDSDS
;
A
#
# COMPACT_ATOMS: atom_id res chain seq x y z
N MET A 1 -22.71 -62.07 -81.06
CA MET A 1 -22.06 -60.75 -81.35
C MET A 1 -20.60 -60.71 -80.89
N LEU A 2 -20.23 -61.38 -79.79
CA LEU A 2 -18.82 -61.55 -79.41
C LEU A 2 -18.10 -62.58 -80.29
N GLU A 3 -18.80 -63.59 -80.84
CA GLU A 3 -18.23 -64.58 -81.76
C GLU A 3 -17.67 -63.92 -83.01
N THR A 4 -18.44 -63.02 -83.65
CA THR A 4 -18.05 -62.29 -84.85
C THR A 4 -16.84 -61.35 -84.63
N LEU A 5 -16.57 -60.95 -83.38
CA LEU A 5 -15.33 -60.24 -83.03
C LEU A 5 -14.16 -61.22 -82.91
N ARG A 6 -14.39 -62.37 -82.27
CA ARG A 6 -13.40 -63.45 -82.09
C ARG A 6 -12.94 -64.05 -83.43
N GLU A 7 -13.87 -64.29 -84.35
CA GLU A 7 -13.58 -64.76 -85.72
C GLU A 7 -12.72 -63.76 -86.49
N ARG A 8 -13.06 -62.46 -86.41
CA ARG A 8 -12.26 -61.41 -87.07
C ARG A 8 -10.85 -61.28 -86.46
N LEU A 9 -10.72 -61.41 -85.15
CA LEU A 9 -9.40 -61.41 -84.49
C LEU A 9 -8.56 -62.62 -84.90
N LEU A 10 -9.17 -63.81 -85.01
CA LEU A 10 -8.52 -65.03 -85.50
C LEU A 10 -8.11 -64.91 -86.98
N SER A 11 -8.94 -64.33 -87.84
CA SER A 11 -8.58 -64.02 -89.24
C SER A 11 -7.35 -63.11 -89.27
N VAL A 12 -7.40 -61.95 -88.61
CA VAL A 12 -6.28 -60.99 -88.58
C VAL A 12 -4.99 -61.64 -88.06
N GLN A 13 -5.08 -62.49 -87.04
CA GLN A 13 -3.91 -63.24 -86.54
C GLN A 13 -3.38 -64.26 -87.56
N GLN A 14 -4.26 -64.97 -88.27
CA GLN A 14 -3.90 -65.92 -89.32
C GLN A 14 -3.30 -65.22 -90.55
N ASP A 15 -3.88 -64.10 -90.97
CA ASP A 15 -3.43 -63.26 -92.07
C ASP A 15 -2.03 -62.69 -91.78
N PHE A 16 -1.81 -62.14 -90.58
CA PHE A 16 -0.51 -61.63 -90.14
C PHE A 16 0.55 -62.74 -90.08
N THR A 17 0.19 -63.92 -89.58
CA THR A 17 1.08 -65.10 -89.54
C THR A 17 1.41 -65.62 -90.95
N SER A 18 0.48 -65.50 -91.89
CA SER A 18 0.66 -65.91 -93.29
C SER A 18 1.53 -64.91 -94.08
N GLY A 19 1.36 -63.62 -93.81
CA GLY A 19 2.25 -62.56 -94.31
C GLY A 19 3.69 -62.75 -93.83
N LEU A 20 3.90 -63.06 -92.55
CA LEU A 20 5.25 -63.28 -92.01
C LEU A 20 5.92 -64.53 -92.61
N LYS A 21 5.18 -65.63 -92.83
CA LYS A 21 5.70 -66.83 -93.50
C LYS A 21 6.10 -66.56 -94.96
N THR A 22 5.25 -65.88 -95.73
CA THR A 22 5.52 -65.55 -97.15
C THR A 22 6.65 -64.54 -97.35
N LEU A 23 7.08 -63.81 -96.31
CA LEU A 23 8.32 -63.05 -96.29
C LEU A 23 9.54 -63.92 -95.89
N SER A 24 9.36 -64.85 -94.96
CA SER A 24 10.42 -65.76 -94.47
C SER A 24 10.94 -66.72 -95.54
N ASP A 25 10.05 -67.36 -96.31
CA ASP A 25 10.46 -68.31 -97.36
C ASP A 25 11.26 -67.63 -98.48
N LYS A 26 10.86 -66.41 -98.88
CA LYS A 26 11.60 -65.58 -99.86
C LYS A 26 13.02 -65.22 -99.40
N SER A 27 13.29 -65.24 -98.10
CA SER A 27 14.63 -65.03 -97.53
C SER A 27 15.51 -66.30 -97.58
N ARG A 28 14.93 -67.49 -97.78
CA ARG A 28 15.66 -68.78 -97.74
C ARG A 28 16.07 -69.32 -99.11
N GLU A 29 15.37 -68.99 -100.19
CA GLU A 29 15.70 -69.47 -101.54
C GLU A 29 16.91 -68.73 -102.18
N ALA A 30 17.35 -67.60 -101.61
CA ALA A 30 18.44 -66.78 -102.13
C ALA A 30 19.87 -67.36 -101.99
N LYS A 31 20.03 -68.67 -101.75
CA LYS A 31 21.35 -69.35 -101.63
C LYS A 31 21.79 -70.02 -102.94
N VAL A 32 21.98 -69.21 -104.00
CA VAL A 32 22.55 -69.66 -105.27
C VAL A 32 24.05 -69.35 -105.35
N LYS A 33 24.85 -70.27 -105.94
CA LYS A 33 26.30 -70.15 -106.07
C LYS A 33 26.70 -68.98 -106.99
N ASN A 34 27.34 -67.95 -106.43
CA ASN A 34 28.08 -66.98 -107.24
C ASN A 34 29.32 -67.63 -107.86
N LYS A 35 29.31 -67.77 -109.20
CA LYS A 35 30.45 -68.15 -110.04
C LYS A 35 30.60 -67.06 -111.11
N PRO A 36 31.80 -66.45 -111.30
CA PRO A 36 31.92 -65.21 -112.07
C PRO A 36 31.59 -65.45 -113.54
N ARG A 37 30.62 -64.68 -114.08
CA ARG A 37 30.21 -64.73 -115.48
C ARG A 37 30.40 -63.36 -116.12
N THR A 38 31.62 -63.12 -116.63
CA THR A 38 32.04 -61.84 -117.19
C THR A 38 31.48 -61.60 -118.59
N VAL A 39 30.34 -60.89 -118.68
CA VAL A 39 29.83 -60.28 -119.93
C VAL A 39 28.98 -59.05 -119.60
N PRO A 40 28.87 -58.08 -120.52
CA PRO A 40 29.84 -57.03 -120.80
C PRO A 40 29.56 -55.75 -119.96
N CYS A 41 30.46 -54.76 -120.01
CA CYS A 41 30.28 -53.51 -119.28
C CYS A 41 29.16 -52.64 -119.88
N LEU A 42 28.07 -52.43 -119.13
CA LEU A 42 27.14 -51.32 -119.35
C LEU A 42 26.32 -50.98 -118.09
N PRO A 43 26.33 -49.72 -117.61
CA PRO A 43 27.42 -48.76 -117.57
C PRO A 43 27.80 -48.45 -116.10
N LYS A 44 28.67 -47.45 -115.86
CA LYS A 44 28.94 -46.92 -114.52
C LYS A 44 27.78 -46.04 -114.00
N TYR A 45 26.62 -46.63 -113.68
CA TYR A 45 25.54 -45.93 -112.96
C TYR A 45 25.82 -45.76 -111.45
N SER A 46 27.07 -45.91 -110.99
CA SER A 46 27.44 -45.76 -109.58
C SER A 46 27.13 -44.35 -109.06
N ALA A 47 27.33 -43.31 -109.88
CA ALA A 47 27.04 -41.92 -109.52
C ALA A 47 25.59 -41.69 -109.03
N GLY A 48 24.60 -42.43 -109.54
CA GLY A 48 23.21 -42.33 -109.06
C GLY A 48 23.02 -42.97 -107.69
N LEU A 49 23.66 -44.12 -107.46
CA LEU A 49 23.65 -44.83 -106.16
C LEU A 49 24.47 -44.07 -105.10
N GLU A 50 25.62 -43.53 -105.48
CA GLU A 50 26.47 -42.67 -104.64
C GLU A 50 25.76 -41.38 -104.24
N LEU A 51 24.97 -40.78 -105.15
CA LEU A 51 24.15 -39.61 -104.85
C LEU A 51 23.01 -39.94 -103.87
N LEU A 52 22.32 -41.07 -104.08
CA LEU A 52 21.28 -41.55 -103.16
C LEU A 52 21.85 -41.87 -101.77
N SER A 53 22.97 -42.59 -101.69
CA SER A 53 23.70 -42.85 -100.43
C SER A 53 24.05 -41.54 -99.74
N ARG A 54 24.64 -40.56 -100.45
CA ARG A 54 24.96 -39.24 -99.88
C ARG A 54 23.73 -38.51 -99.34
N TYR A 55 22.58 -38.61 -99.99
CA TYR A 55 21.34 -38.04 -99.47
C TYR A 55 20.83 -38.79 -98.24
N GLU A 56 20.89 -40.12 -98.22
CA GLU A 56 20.52 -40.97 -97.08
C GLU A 56 21.42 -40.68 -95.86
N ASP A 57 22.74 -40.68 -96.05
CA ASP A 57 23.75 -40.34 -95.04
C ASP A 57 23.53 -38.91 -94.49
N THR A 58 23.29 -37.93 -95.37
CA THR A 58 23.04 -36.53 -94.98
C THR A 58 21.72 -36.38 -94.22
N TRP A 59 20.67 -37.08 -94.65
CA TRP A 59 19.36 -37.11 -94.00
C TRP A 59 19.45 -37.76 -92.62
N ALA A 60 20.12 -38.90 -92.50
CA ALA A 60 20.35 -39.59 -91.23
C ALA A 60 21.21 -38.73 -90.27
N ALA A 61 22.24 -38.04 -90.78
CA ALA A 61 23.04 -37.09 -90.00
C ALA A 61 22.28 -35.82 -89.61
N LEU A 62 21.28 -35.39 -90.40
CA LEU A 62 20.39 -34.28 -90.03
C LEU A 62 19.39 -34.71 -88.96
N HIS A 63 18.72 -35.85 -89.11
CA HIS A 63 17.79 -36.38 -88.11
C HIS A 63 18.47 -36.72 -86.77
N ARG A 64 19.70 -37.22 -86.80
CA ARG A 64 20.50 -37.45 -85.59
C ARG A 64 20.76 -36.13 -84.85
N ARG A 65 21.28 -35.11 -85.53
CA ARG A 65 21.51 -33.78 -84.96
C ARG A 65 20.23 -33.09 -84.49
N ALA A 66 19.11 -33.28 -85.19
CA ALA A 66 17.81 -32.76 -84.77
C ALA A 66 17.36 -33.41 -83.44
N LYS A 67 17.57 -34.73 -83.27
CA LYS A 67 17.27 -35.43 -82.02
C LYS A 67 18.22 -35.03 -80.89
N GLU A 68 19.52 -34.85 -81.17
CA GLU A 68 20.52 -34.35 -80.22
C GLU A 68 20.22 -32.90 -79.79
N CYS A 69 19.73 -32.06 -80.71
CA CYS A 69 19.28 -30.71 -80.40
C CYS A 69 17.99 -30.70 -79.57
N ALA A 70 17.05 -31.61 -79.83
CA ALA A 70 15.82 -31.75 -79.04
C ALA A 70 16.13 -32.15 -77.59
N SER A 71 16.96 -33.18 -77.37
CA SER A 71 17.31 -33.62 -76.01
C SER A 71 18.24 -32.64 -75.27
N ALA A 72 19.03 -31.82 -76.00
CA ALA A 72 19.70 -30.66 -75.41
C ALA A 72 18.70 -29.58 -74.96
N GLY A 73 17.63 -29.34 -75.74
CA GLY A 73 16.53 -28.46 -75.37
C GLY A 73 15.77 -28.94 -74.13
N GLU A 74 15.35 -30.20 -74.11
CA GLU A 74 14.67 -30.83 -72.95
C GLU A 74 15.46 -30.70 -71.65
N ARG A 75 16.79 -30.80 -71.73
CA ARG A 75 17.68 -30.57 -70.57
C ARG A 75 17.69 -29.13 -70.10
N VAL A 76 17.83 -28.17 -71.01
CA VAL A 76 17.82 -26.73 -70.66
C VAL A 76 16.46 -26.31 -70.11
N ASP A 77 15.36 -26.81 -70.69
CA ASP A 77 14.00 -26.60 -70.17
C ASP A 77 13.85 -27.13 -68.74
N SER A 78 14.34 -28.34 -68.47
CA SER A 78 14.38 -28.93 -67.11
C SER A 78 15.18 -28.07 -66.12
N GLU A 79 16.34 -27.55 -66.54
CA GLU A 79 17.18 -26.65 -65.72
C GLU A 79 16.48 -25.30 -65.46
N VAL A 80 15.77 -24.74 -66.45
CA VAL A 80 14.98 -23.49 -66.33
C VAL A 80 13.77 -23.67 -65.42
N VAL A 81 13.02 -24.78 -65.53
CA VAL A 81 11.88 -25.10 -64.65
C VAL A 81 12.33 -25.29 -63.20
N MET A 82 13.45 -25.95 -62.98
CA MET A 82 14.03 -26.08 -61.63
C MET A 82 14.47 -24.72 -61.06
N LEU A 83 15.06 -23.86 -61.89
CA LEU A 83 15.47 -22.51 -61.47
C LEU A 83 14.26 -21.61 -61.14
N SER A 84 13.19 -21.64 -61.95
CA SER A 84 11.98 -20.85 -61.68
C SER A 84 11.24 -21.31 -60.41
N ALA A 85 11.17 -22.62 -60.16
CA ALA A 85 10.65 -23.15 -58.90
C ALA A 85 11.49 -22.72 -57.68
N HIS A 86 12.83 -22.68 -57.82
CA HIS A 86 13.72 -22.14 -56.80
C HIS A 86 13.54 -20.63 -56.56
N TRP A 87 13.35 -19.87 -57.64
CA TRP A 87 13.08 -18.44 -57.57
C TRP A 87 11.75 -18.14 -56.87
N GLU A 88 10.64 -18.76 -57.28
CA GLU A 88 9.33 -18.54 -56.65
C GLU A 88 9.34 -18.92 -55.17
N LYS A 89 10.02 -20.01 -54.78
CA LYS A 89 10.20 -20.36 -53.37
C LYS A 89 10.94 -19.27 -52.59
N LYS A 90 11.99 -18.67 -53.17
CA LYS A 90 12.73 -17.55 -52.54
C LYS A 90 11.90 -16.27 -52.50
N GLN A 91 11.13 -15.97 -53.55
CA GLN A 91 10.25 -14.81 -53.62
C GLN A 91 9.08 -14.92 -52.63
N ALA A 92 8.55 -16.13 -52.40
CA ALA A 92 7.58 -16.41 -51.34
C ALA A 92 8.17 -16.12 -49.95
N SER A 93 9.28 -16.77 -49.58
CA SER A 93 9.92 -16.54 -48.26
C SER A 93 10.35 -15.08 -48.01
N LEU A 94 10.67 -14.33 -49.07
CA LEU A 94 10.95 -12.90 -48.97
C LEU A 94 9.68 -12.06 -48.76
N ARG A 95 8.56 -12.41 -49.41
CA ARG A 95 7.24 -11.81 -49.15
C ARG A 95 6.78 -12.09 -47.71
N ASP A 96 6.95 -13.31 -47.23
CA ASP A 96 6.61 -13.70 -45.86
C ASP A 96 7.41 -12.87 -44.84
N LEU A 97 8.74 -12.75 -45.03
CA LEU A 97 9.61 -11.91 -44.20
C LEU A 97 9.23 -10.42 -44.27
N GLN A 98 8.89 -9.90 -45.46
CA GLN A 98 8.43 -8.53 -45.61
C GLN A 98 7.11 -8.28 -44.84
N GLN A 99 6.17 -9.23 -44.86
CA GLN A 99 4.93 -9.15 -44.12
C GLN A 99 5.17 -9.15 -42.60
N GLN A 100 6.11 -9.96 -42.10
CA GLN A 100 6.51 -9.95 -40.69
C GLN A 100 7.17 -8.62 -40.28
N LEU A 101 8.09 -8.08 -41.11
CA LEU A 101 8.70 -6.77 -40.88
C LEU A 101 7.68 -5.63 -40.88
N GLN A 102 6.60 -5.74 -41.68
CA GLN A 102 5.51 -4.77 -41.71
C GLN A 102 4.61 -4.81 -40.46
N GLN A 103 4.67 -5.86 -39.64
CA GLN A 103 3.96 -5.94 -38.35
C GLN A 103 4.74 -5.29 -37.19
N LEU A 104 6.07 -5.14 -37.32
CA LEU A 104 6.92 -4.59 -36.27
C LEU A 104 6.50 -3.19 -35.75
N PRO A 105 6.04 -2.23 -36.58
CA PRO A 105 5.54 -0.95 -36.08
C PRO A 105 4.29 -1.06 -35.20
N GLY A 106 3.46 -2.10 -35.39
CA GLY A 106 2.31 -2.37 -34.52
C GLY A 106 2.79 -2.83 -33.14
N LEU A 107 3.70 -3.80 -33.10
CA LEU A 107 4.31 -4.27 -31.84
C LEU A 107 5.10 -3.17 -31.11
N ILE A 108 5.69 -2.20 -31.82
CA ILE A 108 6.29 -1.01 -31.21
C ILE A 108 5.20 -0.13 -30.56
N ALA A 109 4.09 0.15 -31.26
CA ALA A 109 2.99 0.93 -30.70
C ALA A 109 2.31 0.23 -29.49
N ASP A 110 2.21 -1.10 -29.51
CA ASP A 110 1.72 -1.90 -28.37
C ASP A 110 2.67 -1.77 -27.16
N LEU A 111 3.99 -1.82 -27.39
CA LEU A 111 5.00 -1.61 -26.33
C LEU A 111 5.02 -0.17 -25.81
N GLU A 112 4.84 0.83 -26.68
CA GLU A 112 4.70 2.24 -26.28
C GLU A 112 3.43 2.43 -25.43
N SER A 113 2.31 1.82 -25.81
CA SER A 113 1.07 1.85 -25.02
C SER A 113 1.20 1.14 -23.68
N LEU A 114 1.89 0.00 -23.62
CA LEU A 114 2.18 -0.71 -22.36
C LEU A 114 3.09 0.13 -21.45
N THR A 115 4.13 0.76 -22.02
CA THR A 115 5.03 1.66 -21.29
C THR A 115 4.27 2.86 -20.71
N ALA A 116 3.40 3.49 -21.51
CA ALA A 116 2.53 4.57 -21.03
C ALA A 116 1.60 4.10 -19.90
N SER A 117 0.99 2.92 -20.01
CA SER A 117 0.14 2.36 -18.96
C SER A 117 0.91 2.05 -17.67
N LEU A 118 2.17 1.62 -17.75
CA LEU A 118 3.04 1.43 -16.61
C LEU A 118 3.34 2.76 -15.92
N THR A 119 3.76 3.79 -16.66
CA THR A 119 4.04 5.12 -16.06
C THR A 119 2.81 5.78 -15.43
N HIS A 120 1.60 5.51 -15.93
CA HIS A 120 0.37 5.94 -15.29
C HIS A 120 0.09 5.17 -13.99
N LEU A 121 0.33 3.85 -14.00
CA LEU A 121 0.17 2.99 -12.82
C LEU A 121 1.17 3.36 -11.72
N GLU A 122 2.43 3.61 -12.06
CA GLU A 122 3.48 4.11 -11.16
C GLU A 122 3.04 5.42 -10.47
N ALA A 123 2.57 6.41 -11.24
CA ALA A 123 2.06 7.66 -10.68
C ALA A 123 0.81 7.46 -9.79
N SER A 124 -0.04 6.47 -10.09
CA SER A 124 -1.21 6.15 -9.25
C SER A 124 -0.83 5.44 -7.94
N PHE A 125 0.26 4.67 -7.93
CA PHE A 125 0.82 4.13 -6.68
C PHE A 125 1.44 5.23 -5.82
N GLU A 126 2.20 6.15 -6.42
CA GLU A 126 2.72 7.33 -5.70
C GLU A 126 1.58 8.17 -5.10
N GLU A 127 0.47 8.37 -5.82
CA GLU A 127 -0.72 9.04 -5.29
C GLU A 127 -1.34 8.28 -4.10
N VAL A 128 -1.44 6.94 -4.16
CA VAL A 128 -1.97 6.11 -3.06
C VAL A 128 -1.04 6.12 -1.85
N GLU A 129 0.28 6.03 -2.04
CA GLU A 129 1.28 6.12 -0.96
C GLU A 129 1.20 7.47 -0.24
N ASN A 130 1.09 8.57 -0.99
CA ASN A 130 0.85 9.89 -0.41
C ASN A 130 -0.48 9.94 0.38
N HIS A 131 -1.57 9.36 -0.11
CA HIS A 131 -2.83 9.30 0.64
C HIS A 131 -2.74 8.44 1.91
N LEU A 132 -1.94 7.37 1.92
CA LEU A 132 -1.71 6.53 3.11
C LEU A 132 -0.90 7.28 4.18
N LEU A 133 0.16 8.00 3.78
CA LEU A 133 0.94 8.85 4.70
C LEU A 133 0.08 9.94 5.34
N ASN A 134 -0.75 10.64 4.54
CA ASN A 134 -1.70 11.63 5.05
C ASN A 134 -2.73 11.02 6.02
N LEU A 135 -3.12 9.75 5.84
CA LEU A 135 -4.03 9.05 6.74
C LEU A 135 -3.34 8.65 8.06
N GLU A 136 -2.07 8.22 8.01
CA GLU A 136 -1.26 7.93 9.20
C GLU A 136 -1.05 9.18 10.06
N ASP A 137 -0.67 10.31 9.45
CA ASP A 137 -0.56 11.61 10.11
C ASP A 137 -1.89 12.04 10.77
N LEU A 138 -3.02 11.84 10.08
CA LEU A 138 -4.34 12.19 10.62
C LEU A 138 -4.73 11.27 11.79
N CYS A 139 -4.38 9.98 11.73
CA CYS A 139 -4.59 9.05 12.84
C CYS A 139 -3.76 9.45 14.07
N GLY A 140 -2.47 9.75 13.89
CA GLY A 140 -1.60 10.23 14.98
C GLY A 140 -2.12 11.53 15.62
N GLN A 141 -2.64 12.47 14.82
CA GLN A 141 -3.30 13.67 15.32
C GLN A 141 -4.57 13.35 16.13
N CYS A 142 -5.43 12.45 15.65
CA CYS A 142 -6.63 12.01 16.37
C CYS A 142 -6.31 11.34 17.71
N GLU A 143 -5.26 10.51 17.75
CA GLU A 143 -4.78 9.87 18.98
C GLU A 143 -4.25 10.89 19.99
N LEU A 144 -3.46 11.86 19.52
CA LEU A 144 -2.90 12.93 20.34
C LEU A 144 -3.98 13.81 20.96
N GLU A 145 -4.99 14.23 20.19
CA GLU A 145 -6.12 15.01 20.72
C GLU A 145 -6.99 14.19 21.68
N ARG A 146 -7.21 12.90 21.42
CA ARG A 146 -7.87 11.97 22.36
C ARG A 146 -7.10 11.87 23.69
N TYR A 147 -5.78 11.80 23.64
CA TYR A 147 -4.92 11.77 24.83
C TYR A 147 -5.00 13.10 25.62
N LYS A 148 -4.84 14.24 24.94
CA LYS A 148 -4.98 15.59 25.54
C LYS A 148 -6.33 15.77 26.22
N HIS A 149 -7.42 15.38 25.54
CA HIS A 149 -8.78 15.46 26.09
C HIS A 149 -8.94 14.59 27.35
N MET A 150 -8.45 13.35 27.32
CA MET A 150 -8.49 12.45 28.47
C MET A 150 -7.70 12.99 29.66
N GLN A 151 -6.49 13.53 29.45
CA GLN A 151 -5.70 14.18 30.49
C GLN A 151 -6.40 15.43 31.07
N SER A 152 -6.97 16.28 30.22
CA SER A 152 -7.75 17.44 30.65
C SER A 152 -8.96 17.05 31.50
N GLN A 153 -9.67 15.99 31.11
CA GLN A 153 -10.83 15.47 31.87
C GLN A 153 -10.40 14.85 33.21
N GLN A 154 -9.26 14.14 33.26
CA GLN A 154 -8.71 13.62 34.53
C GLN A 154 -8.34 14.77 35.47
N LEU A 155 -7.69 15.83 34.97
CA LEU A 155 -7.33 17.01 35.76
C LEU A 155 -8.56 17.79 36.24
N GLU A 156 -9.60 17.94 35.41
CA GLU A 156 -10.85 18.58 35.82
C GLU A 156 -11.55 17.77 36.92
N ASN A 157 -11.66 16.44 36.74
CA ASN A 157 -12.25 15.54 37.74
C ASN A 157 -11.46 15.58 39.07
N TYR A 158 -10.13 15.61 39.04
CA TYR A 158 -9.31 15.78 40.24
C TYR A 158 -9.58 17.13 40.93
N LYS A 159 -9.56 18.25 40.19
CA LYS A 159 -9.89 19.59 40.70
C LYS A 159 -11.34 19.69 41.21
N LYS A 160 -12.26 18.87 40.69
CA LYS A 160 -13.65 18.77 41.15
C LYS A 160 -13.76 17.94 42.43
N ASN A 161 -13.01 16.85 42.57
CA ASN A 161 -12.98 16.06 43.81
C ASN A 161 -12.33 16.82 44.95
N LYS A 162 -11.19 17.48 44.71
CA LYS A 162 -10.52 18.30 45.75
C LYS A 162 -11.35 19.47 46.25
N ARG A 163 -12.15 20.12 45.39
CA ARG A 163 -13.12 21.12 45.85
C ARG A 163 -14.20 20.53 46.77
N LYS A 164 -14.72 19.34 46.45
CA LYS A 164 -15.66 18.63 47.32
C LYS A 164 -15.04 18.21 48.65
N GLU A 165 -13.82 17.67 48.64
CA GLU A 165 -13.10 17.27 49.86
C GLU A 165 -12.90 18.45 50.82
N LEU A 166 -12.58 19.63 50.29
CA LEU A 166 -12.47 20.87 51.06
C LEU A 166 -13.84 21.37 51.56
N GLU A 167 -14.88 21.25 50.74
CA GLU A 167 -16.26 21.60 51.12
C GLU A 167 -16.81 20.70 52.24
N THR A 168 -16.55 19.38 52.19
CA THR A 168 -16.91 18.44 53.26
C THR A 168 -16.08 18.67 54.52
N PHE A 169 -14.76 18.82 54.42
CA PHE A 169 -13.91 19.08 55.59
C PHE A 169 -14.28 20.39 56.29
N LYS A 170 -14.61 21.43 55.53
CA LYS A 170 -15.14 22.67 56.10
C LYS A 170 -16.47 22.44 56.82
N ALA A 171 -17.43 21.75 56.19
CA ALA A 171 -18.73 21.49 56.80
C ALA A 171 -18.63 20.62 58.08
N GLU A 172 -17.68 19.68 58.12
CA GLU A 172 -17.34 18.88 59.30
C GLU A 172 -16.76 19.75 60.42
N LEU A 173 -15.83 20.66 60.10
CA LEU A 173 -15.23 21.58 61.07
C LEU A 173 -16.23 22.63 61.60
N ASP A 174 -17.07 23.19 60.72
CA ASP A 174 -18.17 24.10 61.10
C ASP A 174 -19.18 23.39 62.02
N ALA A 175 -19.42 22.09 61.81
CA ALA A 175 -20.28 21.27 62.66
C ALA A 175 -19.62 20.90 64.00
N GLU A 176 -18.34 20.51 64.03
CA GLU A 176 -17.60 20.24 65.27
C GLU A 176 -17.54 21.49 66.15
N HIS A 177 -17.24 22.66 65.56
CA HIS A 177 -17.26 23.93 66.28
C HIS A 177 -18.65 24.23 66.86
N SER A 178 -19.71 24.05 66.07
CA SER A 178 -21.10 24.25 66.53
C SER A 178 -21.50 23.31 67.66
N GLN A 179 -21.08 22.03 67.60
CA GLN A 179 -21.28 21.06 68.68
C GLN A 179 -20.52 21.48 69.94
N LYS A 180 -19.25 21.85 69.82
CA LYS A 180 -18.38 22.24 70.94
C LYS A 180 -18.88 23.51 71.65
N VAL A 181 -19.45 24.46 70.92
CA VAL A 181 -20.14 25.63 71.48
C VAL A 181 -21.39 25.20 72.27
N LEU A 182 -22.21 24.29 71.74
CA LEU A 182 -23.39 23.74 72.44
C LEU A 182 -23.01 22.96 73.70
N GLU A 183 -21.95 22.15 73.66
CA GLU A 183 -21.45 21.40 74.83
C GLU A 183 -20.90 22.35 75.91
N MET A 184 -20.19 23.41 75.52
CA MET A 184 -19.71 24.45 76.43
C MET A 184 -20.88 25.20 77.07
N GLU A 185 -21.90 25.59 76.30
CA GLU A 185 -23.10 26.26 76.83
C GLU A 185 -23.87 25.34 77.79
N GLN A 186 -24.10 24.07 77.43
CA GLN A 186 -24.76 23.09 78.30
C GLN A 186 -23.98 22.89 79.61
N THR A 187 -22.64 22.81 79.53
CA THR A 187 -21.76 22.72 80.71
C THR A 187 -21.87 23.97 81.59
N GLN A 188 -21.94 25.15 81.00
CA GLN A 188 -22.13 26.41 81.73
C GLN A 188 -23.51 26.46 82.39
N GLN A 189 -24.58 26.12 81.67
CA GLN A 189 -25.94 26.04 82.21
C GLN A 189 -26.06 25.01 83.34
N LEU A 190 -25.37 23.87 83.26
CA LEU A 190 -25.36 22.85 84.30
C LEU A 190 -24.70 23.37 85.58
N LYS A 191 -23.50 23.98 85.48
CA LYS A 191 -22.82 24.65 86.61
C LYS A 191 -23.70 25.72 87.27
N LEU A 192 -24.44 26.50 86.47
CA LEU A 192 -25.38 27.51 86.99
C LEU A 192 -26.58 26.87 87.73
N LYS A 193 -27.14 25.77 87.20
CA LYS A 193 -28.24 25.02 87.84
C LYS A 193 -27.80 24.32 89.13
N GLU A 194 -26.59 23.75 89.17
CA GLU A 194 -26.02 23.18 90.41
C GLU A 194 -25.79 24.27 91.47
N ARG A 195 -25.24 25.43 91.07
CA ARG A 195 -25.06 26.58 91.95
C ARG A 195 -26.40 27.12 92.48
N GLN A 196 -27.44 27.17 91.64
CA GLN A 196 -28.80 27.52 92.09
C GLN A 196 -29.32 26.49 93.11
N LYS A 197 -29.22 25.19 92.82
CA LYS A 197 -29.67 24.13 93.73
C LYS A 197 -28.95 24.21 95.08
N PHE A 198 -27.65 24.49 95.10
CA PHE A 198 -26.88 24.67 96.34
C PHE A 198 -27.42 25.82 97.22
N PHE A 199 -27.81 26.95 96.62
CA PHE A 199 -28.43 28.05 97.36
C PHE A 199 -29.88 27.74 97.80
N GLU A 200 -30.66 27.02 96.98
CA GLU A 200 -32.00 26.54 97.33
C GLU A 200 -31.95 25.59 98.54
N GLU A 201 -30.99 24.65 98.53
CA GLU A 201 -30.78 23.68 99.61
C GLU A 201 -30.30 24.36 100.91
N ALA A 202 -29.42 25.37 100.81
CA ALA A 202 -29.03 26.19 101.95
C ALA A 202 -30.19 27.01 102.53
N PHE A 203 -31.04 27.60 101.69
CA PHE A 203 -32.24 28.32 102.13
C PHE A 203 -33.28 27.39 102.77
N GLN A 204 -33.45 26.18 102.23
CA GLN A 204 -34.32 25.16 102.82
C GLN A 204 -33.83 24.74 104.21
N GLN A 205 -32.51 24.55 104.39
CA GLN A 205 -31.90 24.29 105.71
C GLN A 205 -32.11 25.44 106.70
N ASP A 206 -31.89 26.69 106.28
CA ASP A 206 -32.14 27.90 107.08
C ASP A 206 -33.63 27.99 107.52
N MET A 207 -34.56 27.68 106.62
CA MET A 207 -36.01 27.68 106.89
C MET A 207 -36.41 26.54 107.85
N GLU A 208 -35.89 25.32 107.67
CA GLU A 208 -36.13 24.20 108.57
C GLU A 208 -35.53 24.43 109.96
N GLN A 209 -34.36 25.07 110.05
CA GLN A 209 -33.77 25.51 111.31
C GLN A 209 -34.64 26.56 112.00
N TYR A 210 -35.15 27.56 111.28
CA TYR A 210 -36.06 28.57 111.82
C TYR A 210 -37.36 27.94 112.35
N LEU A 211 -38.00 27.05 111.59
CA LEU A 211 -39.22 26.34 112.00
C LEU A 211 -38.99 25.43 113.21
N SER A 212 -37.80 24.84 113.34
CA SER A 212 -37.44 23.96 114.45
C SER A 212 -37.03 24.70 115.74
N THR A 213 -36.49 25.93 115.62
CA THR A 213 -35.82 26.63 116.73
C THR A 213 -36.45 27.99 117.09
N GLY A 214 -37.34 28.53 116.25
CA GLY A 214 -38.03 29.82 116.44
C GLY A 214 -37.19 31.08 116.17
N TYR A 215 -35.90 30.94 115.86
CA TYR A 215 -34.97 32.03 115.57
C TYR A 215 -34.00 31.63 114.44
N LEU A 216 -33.62 32.58 113.60
CA LEU A 216 -32.79 32.35 112.40
C LEU A 216 -31.35 32.84 112.63
N GLN A 217 -30.36 31.95 112.49
CA GLN A 217 -28.95 32.20 112.83
C GLN A 217 -28.14 32.81 111.67
N ILE A 218 -28.49 34.01 111.22
CA ILE A 218 -27.85 34.66 110.06
C ILE A 218 -26.39 35.10 110.36
N ALA A 219 -26.06 35.43 111.61
CA ALA A 219 -24.88 36.21 111.96
C ALA A 219 -23.54 35.44 111.97
N ASP A 220 -23.50 34.25 112.57
CA ASP A 220 -22.23 33.66 113.05
C ASP A 220 -21.58 32.65 112.09
N ARG A 221 -22.13 32.45 110.88
CA ARG A 221 -21.66 31.42 109.93
C ARG A 221 -21.26 31.95 108.55
N ARG A 222 -20.82 33.21 108.47
CA ARG A 222 -20.45 33.85 107.20
C ARG A 222 -19.08 34.53 107.27
N GLU A 223 -18.03 33.79 106.89
CA GLU A 223 -16.82 34.43 106.35
C GLU A 223 -17.19 35.23 105.09
N PRO A 224 -16.45 36.30 104.72
CA PRO A 224 -16.84 37.19 103.64
C PRO A 224 -17.10 36.45 102.32
N MET A 225 -18.34 36.48 101.84
CA MET A 225 -18.71 35.89 100.56
C MET A 225 -18.02 36.67 99.42
N GLY A 226 -16.90 36.14 98.93
CA GLY A 226 -16.15 36.70 97.82
C GLY A 226 -17.06 36.92 96.61
N SER A 227 -17.15 38.17 96.17
CA SER A 227 -17.84 38.68 94.98
C SER A 227 -18.92 37.77 94.37
N MET A 228 -20.17 37.90 94.85
CA MET A 228 -21.34 37.41 94.11
C MET A 228 -21.59 38.14 92.78
N SER A 229 -20.79 39.16 92.47
CA SER A 229 -20.74 39.82 91.16
C SER A 229 -19.43 39.48 90.45
N SER A 230 -19.52 38.53 89.53
CA SER A 230 -18.81 38.55 88.25
C SER A 230 -19.54 37.65 87.28
N MET A 231 -19.89 38.20 86.12
CA MET A 231 -19.82 37.42 84.89
C MET A 231 -18.32 37.22 84.66
N GLU A 232 -17.78 36.06 85.03
CA GLU A 232 -16.39 35.71 84.73
C GLU A 232 -16.28 35.47 83.23
N VAL A 233 -16.18 36.58 82.49
CA VAL A 233 -15.65 36.59 81.13
C VAL A 233 -14.25 36.01 81.23
N ASN A 234 -14.00 34.89 80.55
CA ASN A 234 -12.66 34.30 80.47
C ASN A 234 -11.79 35.23 79.62
N VAL A 235 -11.18 36.24 80.25
CA VAL A 235 -10.26 37.19 79.58
C VAL A 235 -9.11 36.41 78.93
N ASP A 236 -8.62 35.39 79.61
CA ASP A 236 -7.62 34.41 79.19
C ASP A 236 -8.00 33.65 77.88
N MET A 237 -9.28 33.60 77.51
CA MET A 237 -9.76 33.03 76.24
C MET A 237 -9.89 34.09 75.13
N LEU A 238 -10.07 35.37 75.47
CA LEU A 238 -10.08 36.46 74.48
C LEU A 238 -8.66 36.73 73.97
N GLU A 239 -7.65 36.64 74.82
CA GLU A 239 -6.24 36.91 74.47
C GLU A 239 -5.66 35.89 73.44
N GLN A 240 -6.30 34.74 73.22
CA GLN A 240 -5.89 33.75 72.22
C GLN A 240 -6.54 33.93 70.84
N MET A 241 -7.46 34.89 70.65
CA MET A 241 -8.27 34.98 69.42
C MET A 241 -7.61 35.77 68.27
N ASP A 242 -6.53 36.53 68.54
CA ASP A 242 -5.96 37.52 67.62
C ASP A 242 -4.72 37.06 66.81
N LEU A 243 -4.30 35.78 66.89
CA LEU A 243 -2.91 35.39 66.54
C LEU A 243 -2.70 34.38 65.39
N MET A 244 -3.63 34.24 64.43
CA MET A 244 -3.52 33.21 63.36
C MET A 244 -3.81 33.67 61.91
N ASP A 245 -3.80 34.97 61.58
CA ASP A 245 -4.22 35.46 60.24
C ASP A 245 -3.19 36.40 59.53
N ILE A 246 -1.90 36.27 59.85
CA ILE A 246 -0.82 37.13 59.29
C ILE A 246 0.46 36.39 58.85
N SER A 247 0.48 35.04 58.83
CA SER A 247 1.66 34.27 58.40
C SER A 247 1.57 33.69 56.98
N ASP A 248 0.39 33.53 56.40
CA ASP A 248 0.18 32.79 55.14
C ASP A 248 0.23 33.67 53.88
N GLN A 249 0.18 35.00 54.02
CA GLN A 249 0.19 35.93 52.88
C GLN A 249 1.45 35.78 52.00
N GLU A 250 2.62 35.60 52.61
CA GLU A 250 3.89 35.42 51.90
C GLU A 250 3.95 34.09 51.12
N ALA A 251 3.30 33.04 51.63
CA ALA A 251 3.22 31.74 50.95
C ALA A 251 2.31 31.79 49.71
N LEU A 252 1.22 32.56 49.78
CA LEU A 252 0.30 32.76 48.64
C LEU A 252 0.97 33.54 47.50
N ASP A 253 1.74 34.58 47.82
CA ASP A 253 2.47 35.36 46.81
C ASP A 253 3.56 34.53 46.12
N VAL A 254 4.27 33.64 46.83
CA VAL A 254 5.22 32.70 46.20
C VAL A 254 4.50 31.73 45.25
N PHE A 255 3.33 31.21 45.63
CA PHE A 255 2.58 30.27 44.79
C PHE A 255 2.01 30.92 43.52
N LEU A 256 1.57 32.19 43.60
CA LEU A 256 1.07 32.95 42.46
C LEU A 256 2.18 33.38 41.49
N ASN A 257 3.35 33.77 42.00
CA ASN A 257 4.46 34.25 41.17
C ASN A 257 5.28 33.11 40.53
N SER A 258 5.26 31.89 41.08
CA SER A 258 6.02 30.75 40.54
C SER A 258 5.40 30.06 39.30
N GLY A 259 4.34 30.63 38.71
CA GLY A 259 3.58 30.02 37.62
C GLY A 259 3.76 30.66 36.24
N GLY A 260 4.83 31.43 35.99
CA GLY A 260 4.91 32.34 34.84
C GLY A 260 6.29 32.62 34.24
N GLU A 261 7.21 31.65 34.20
CA GLU A 261 8.56 31.84 33.64
C GLU A 261 8.72 31.54 32.13
N GLU A 262 7.83 32.03 31.27
CA GLU A 262 8.21 32.39 29.89
C GLU A 262 7.27 33.39 29.20
N ASN A 263 7.75 34.64 29.05
CA ASN A 263 7.72 35.50 27.85
C ASN A 263 7.52 37.01 28.18
N THR A 264 8.08 37.88 27.31
CA THR A 264 7.76 39.32 27.14
C THR A 264 8.40 40.36 28.10
N LEU A 265 9.66 40.70 27.80
CA LEU A 265 10.19 42.06 27.64
C LEU A 265 9.94 43.17 28.72
N LEU A 266 11.06 43.62 29.32
CA LEU A 266 11.50 45.02 29.48
C LEU A 266 10.48 46.12 29.06
N SER A 267 10.02 47.03 29.94
CA SER A 267 10.79 48.19 30.44
C SER A 267 10.00 49.02 31.49
N PRO A 268 10.61 49.94 32.28
CA PRO A 268 9.99 50.55 33.47
C PRO A 268 9.60 52.05 33.38
N ILE A 269 9.00 52.55 34.48
CA ILE A 269 8.91 53.94 35.00
C ILE A 269 7.80 54.90 34.52
N SER A 270 7.39 55.82 35.40
CA SER A 270 6.15 56.63 35.30
C SER A 270 6.36 58.16 35.29
N GLY A 271 5.77 58.84 34.29
CA GLY A 271 5.25 60.23 34.35
C GLY A 271 6.25 61.41 34.51
N PRO A 272 5.75 62.67 34.59
CA PRO A 272 4.34 63.11 34.51
C PRO A 272 4.04 64.35 33.59
N GLU A 273 2.75 64.72 33.54
CA GLU A 273 2.16 66.07 33.36
C GLU A 273 1.81 66.71 31.98
N ALA A 274 0.63 67.37 31.99
CA ALA A 274 0.12 68.51 31.21
C ALA A 274 0.04 68.52 29.65
N SER A 275 -1.17 68.24 29.10
CA SER A 275 -2.08 69.21 28.41
C SER A 275 -2.92 68.59 27.25
N PRO A 276 -4.12 69.15 26.89
CA PRO A 276 -5.10 68.46 26.04
C PRO A 276 -5.24 69.00 24.58
N GLY A 277 -5.65 68.14 23.64
CA GLY A 277 -5.99 68.58 22.27
C GLY A 277 -6.56 67.51 21.30
N GLN A 278 -7.89 67.48 21.18
CA GLN A 278 -8.71 67.16 19.98
C GLN A 278 -8.67 65.77 19.29
N ASP A 279 -9.84 65.11 19.32
CA ASP A 279 -10.62 64.60 18.17
C ASP A 279 -10.05 63.53 17.20
N ALA A 280 -10.25 62.26 17.59
CA ALA A 280 -11.13 61.26 16.95
C ALA A 280 -10.98 60.79 15.46
N VAL A 281 -11.29 59.49 15.25
CA VAL A 281 -11.49 58.76 13.97
C VAL A 281 -10.19 58.51 13.16
N SER A 282 -9.81 57.28 12.76
CA SER A 282 -10.63 56.16 12.26
C SER A 282 -10.08 54.75 12.60
N LEU A 283 -10.80 53.70 12.18
CA LEU A 283 -10.52 52.27 12.40
C LEU A 283 -9.79 51.61 11.22
N GLN A 284 -8.74 50.82 11.47
CA GLN A 284 -8.43 49.61 10.68
C GLN A 284 -7.47 48.61 11.39
N VAL A 285 -7.54 47.34 10.98
CA VAL A 285 -7.05 46.10 11.61
C VAL A 285 -6.94 45.02 10.48
N PRO A 286 -6.05 43.99 10.48
CA PRO A 286 -4.93 43.61 11.35
C PRO A 286 -3.55 43.39 10.62
N THR A 287 -2.62 42.79 11.37
CA THR A 287 -1.40 41.99 11.07
C THR A 287 -1.54 40.91 9.95
N PRO A 288 -0.46 40.20 9.47
CA PRO A 288 0.78 39.82 10.18
C PRO A 288 2.13 39.90 9.42
N CYS A 289 3.20 39.57 10.15
CA CYS A 289 4.59 39.43 9.71
C CYS A 289 4.88 38.06 9.06
N GLN A 290 5.94 37.96 8.23
CA GLN A 290 7.13 37.16 8.57
C GLN A 290 8.32 37.29 7.60
N SER A 291 9.52 37.13 8.16
CA SER A 291 10.82 36.79 7.55
C SER A 291 10.91 35.26 7.28
N PRO A 292 11.93 34.62 6.64
CA PRO A 292 13.38 34.90 6.83
C PRO A 292 14.38 34.48 5.71
N ALA A 293 15.66 34.45 6.11
CA ALA A 293 16.74 33.53 5.69
C ALA A 293 17.74 33.94 4.59
N THR A 294 18.95 33.38 4.73
CA THR A 294 20.21 33.76 4.04
C THR A 294 20.93 32.49 3.54
N PRO A 295 21.56 32.48 2.35
CA PRO A 295 22.40 31.37 1.84
C PRO A 295 23.91 31.79 1.85
N PRO A 296 24.89 31.11 1.20
CA PRO A 296 24.84 29.86 0.41
C PRO A 296 26.03 28.85 0.60
N SER A 297 26.00 27.77 -0.19
CA SER A 297 27.14 27.09 -0.86
C SER A 297 28.03 26.05 -0.15
N SER A 298 28.34 24.99 -0.93
CA SER A 298 29.28 23.89 -0.68
C SER A 298 30.31 23.77 -1.82
N SER A 299 31.42 23.04 -1.67
CA SER A 299 32.37 22.72 -2.78
C SER A 299 33.26 21.49 -2.50
N SER A 300 33.59 20.72 -3.57
CA SER A 300 34.58 19.61 -3.62
C SER A 300 35.71 19.96 -4.62
N PRO A 301 36.89 19.27 -4.64
CA PRO A 301 37.14 18.00 -5.36
C PRO A 301 38.02 17.00 -4.53
N GLY A 302 38.60 15.85 -4.95
CA GLY A 302 38.81 15.14 -6.24
C GLY A 302 40.31 15.15 -6.67
N THR A 303 41.01 14.06 -7.05
CA THR A 303 40.67 12.62 -7.22
C THR A 303 41.79 11.70 -6.60
N ASP A 304 42.46 10.64 -7.13
CA ASP A 304 42.57 9.85 -8.40
C ASP A 304 43.08 8.38 -8.11
N PRO A 305 42.92 7.36 -9.00
CA PRO A 305 43.09 5.90 -8.67
C PRO A 305 44.24 5.11 -9.36
N ALA A 306 44.65 3.93 -8.82
CA ALA A 306 45.34 2.86 -9.61
C ALA A 306 45.37 1.39 -9.05
N SER A 307 44.70 0.47 -9.78
CA SER A 307 45.11 -0.93 -10.11
C SER A 307 44.96 -2.16 -9.16
N ARG A 308 44.41 -3.22 -9.78
CA ARG A 308 44.76 -4.68 -9.74
C ARG A 308 44.03 -5.67 -8.79
N ASP A 309 43.30 -6.58 -9.44
CA ASP A 309 42.76 -7.90 -9.04
C ASP A 309 43.84 -9.02 -9.29
N PRO A 310 43.69 -10.33 -8.95
CA PRO A 310 42.56 -11.06 -8.31
C PRO A 310 42.95 -12.03 -7.15
N SER A 311 41.98 -12.71 -6.51
CA SER A 311 41.84 -14.20 -6.45
C SER A 311 40.89 -14.71 -5.33
N GLU A 312 40.19 -15.81 -5.64
CA GLU A 312 39.55 -16.87 -4.80
C GLU A 312 39.19 -16.67 -3.30
N GLY A 313 38.01 -17.19 -2.93
CA GLY A 313 37.69 -17.71 -1.59
C GLY A 313 36.64 -16.89 -0.81
N GLY A 314 35.47 -17.47 -0.56
CA GLY A 314 34.38 -16.79 0.16
C GLY A 314 33.04 -17.53 0.10
N GLU A 315 32.94 -18.67 0.77
CA GLU A 315 31.69 -19.43 0.90
C GLU A 315 30.57 -18.64 1.62
N SER A 316 29.34 -18.71 1.09
CA SER A 316 28.16 -18.04 1.64
C SER A 316 27.20 -19.06 2.26
N PRO A 317 26.72 -18.88 3.51
CA PRO A 317 25.84 -19.83 4.16
C PRO A 317 24.40 -19.76 3.60
N VAL A 318 23.79 -20.94 3.40
CA VAL A 318 22.36 -21.07 3.13
C VAL A 318 21.60 -21.11 4.46
N VAL A 319 20.52 -20.34 4.55
CA VAL A 319 19.53 -20.42 5.65
C VAL A 319 18.21 -20.90 5.04
N GLN A 320 17.51 -21.79 5.74
CA GLN A 320 16.30 -22.45 5.25
C GLN A 320 15.03 -21.86 5.88
N SER A 321 13.94 -21.97 5.12
CA SER A 321 12.51 -22.04 5.49
C SER A 321 11.98 -21.36 6.76
N ASP A 322 10.85 -20.69 6.60
CA ASP A 322 9.63 -21.21 7.22
C ASP A 322 8.48 -21.20 6.19
N GLU A 323 7.46 -22.04 6.38
CA GLU A 323 6.27 -22.12 5.51
C GLU A 323 4.98 -22.17 6.33
N GLU A 324 4.11 -21.15 6.21
CA GLU A 324 2.81 -21.13 6.90
C GLU A 324 1.67 -21.22 5.88
N GLY A 325 1.11 -22.43 5.75
CA GLY A 325 -0.05 -22.71 4.90
C GLY A 325 -1.36 -22.37 5.61
N VAL A 326 -2.01 -21.27 5.20
CA VAL A 326 -3.34 -20.89 5.70
C VAL A 326 -4.43 -21.59 4.88
N GLU A 327 -4.87 -22.77 5.32
CA GLU A 327 -6.09 -23.40 4.80
C GLU A 327 -7.34 -22.67 5.32
N VAL A 328 -8.30 -22.40 4.43
CA VAL A 328 -9.50 -21.59 4.73
C VAL A 328 -10.74 -22.47 4.70
N ASP A 329 -11.27 -22.79 5.89
CA ASP A 329 -12.51 -23.56 6.07
C ASP A 329 -13.66 -22.98 5.22
N THR A 330 -14.16 -23.77 4.27
CA THR A 330 -15.23 -23.37 3.36
C THR A 330 -16.24 -24.49 3.11
N ALA A 331 -17.48 -24.09 2.77
CA ALA A 331 -18.59 -24.94 2.32
C ALA A 331 -19.29 -25.86 3.36
N LEU A 332 -19.78 -25.29 4.46
CA LEU A 332 -20.89 -25.88 5.25
C LEU A 332 -22.24 -25.63 4.54
N ALA A 333 -22.50 -26.23 3.37
CA ALA A 333 -23.80 -26.15 2.69
C ALA A 333 -24.05 -27.14 1.52
N THR A 334 -24.46 -28.39 1.81
CA THR A 334 -25.44 -29.14 0.97
C THR A 334 -26.18 -30.17 1.83
N LEU A 335 -27.47 -29.97 2.06
CA LEU A 335 -28.35 -30.97 2.67
C LEU A 335 -28.98 -31.87 1.59
N HIS A 336 -29.32 -33.10 1.96
CA HIS A 336 -29.97 -34.07 1.09
C HIS A 336 -31.40 -33.66 0.71
N THR A 337 -31.71 -33.65 -0.59
CA THR A 337 -33.04 -33.97 -1.13
C THR A 337 -32.87 -34.66 -2.49
N ASP A 338 -33.04 -35.98 -2.53
CA ASP A 338 -33.24 -36.75 -3.76
C ASP A 338 -34.17 -37.93 -3.42
N ASP A 339 -35.47 -37.70 -3.60
CA ASP A 339 -36.54 -38.69 -3.40
C ASP A 339 -37.81 -38.25 -4.17
N SER A 340 -38.57 -39.23 -4.68
CA SER A 340 -39.95 -39.15 -5.20
C SER A 340 -40.25 -38.47 -6.57
N ASP A 341 -40.64 -39.34 -7.52
CA ASP A 341 -41.65 -39.19 -8.60
C ASP A 341 -41.69 -37.96 -9.54
N SER A 342 -41.35 -38.20 -10.83
CA SER A 342 -42.30 -38.20 -11.97
C SER A 342 -41.69 -38.66 -13.29
#